data_AF-A0A2T4X0Q0-F1
#
_entry.id   AF-A0A2T4X0Q0-F1
#
_cell.length_a   1.000
_cell.length_b   1.000
_cell.length_c   1.000
_cell.angle_alpha   90.00
_cell.angle_beta   90.00
_cell.angle_gamma   90.00
#
_symmetry.space_group_name_H-M   'P 1'
#
loop_
_entity.id
_entity.type
_entity.pdbx_description
1 polymer ?
#
loop_
_entity_poly.entity_id
_entity_poly.type
_entity_poly.pdbx_seq_one_letter_code
_entity_poly.pdbx_strand_id
1 'polypeptide(L)'
;MEAITAAIKTALDRERAPCKGQVNPGYITLYLPLEEQHYWSPHLTIMLEEEGEGVLLRGVYGPRPAVWTMFVFFYALIGFGIVVISIIGLSNRSLGGSGTILWLLPVLVLVVSSLYLVAYLGKQLGHDQMVTLHHFFEEATGLRLPDRVVP
;
A
#
# COMPACT_ATOMS: atom_id res chain seq x y z
N MET A 1 22.25 -1.63 16.15
CA MET A 1 21.13 -0.79 15.65
C MET A 1 21.60 0.59 15.16
N GLU A 2 22.33 1.35 15.99
CA GLU A 2 22.78 2.71 15.65
C GLU A 2 23.63 2.82 14.37
N ALA A 3 24.45 1.82 14.07
CA ALA A 3 25.29 1.81 12.86
C ALA A 3 24.45 1.87 11.56
N ILE A 4 23.33 1.14 11.50
CA ILE A 4 22.45 1.10 10.32
C ILE A 4 21.73 2.45 10.17
N THR A 5 21.20 2.97 11.28
CA THR A 5 20.54 4.28 11.35
C THR A 5 21.49 5.40 10.89
N ALA A 6 22.75 5.37 11.33
CA ALA A 6 23.76 6.35 10.92
C ALA A 6 24.17 6.23 9.45
N ALA A 7 24.32 5.01 8.93
CA ALA A 7 24.64 4.76 7.53
C ALA A 7 23.54 5.30 6.60
N ILE A 8 22.27 5.02 6.91
CA ILE A 8 21.13 5.52 6.13
C ILE A 8 21.02 7.04 6.19
N LYS A 9 21.21 7.63 7.37
CA LYS A 9 21.21 9.10 7.51
C LYS A 9 22.30 9.74 6.63
N THR A 10 23.50 9.18 6.64
CA THR A 10 24.62 9.64 5.81
C THR A 10 24.33 9.48 4.31
N ALA A 11 23.67 8.40 3.92
CA ALA A 11 23.27 8.17 2.53
C ALA A 11 22.19 9.15 2.05
N LEU A 12 21.25 9.51 2.94
CA LEU A 12 20.20 10.50 2.67
C LEU A 12 20.73 11.93 2.53
N ASP A 13 21.82 12.28 3.24
CA ASP A 13 22.42 13.62 3.19
C ASP A 13 23.27 13.86 1.93
N ARG A 14 23.44 12.85 1.05
CA ARG A 14 24.14 13.02 -0.24
C ARG A 14 23.33 13.92 -1.16
N GLU A 15 24.00 14.88 -1.83
CA GLU A 15 23.39 15.85 -2.76
C GLU A 15 22.55 15.25 -3.90
N ARG A 16 22.69 13.96 -4.19
CA ARG A 16 21.95 13.20 -5.23
C ARG A 16 21.24 11.96 -4.70
N ALA A 17 20.78 11.97 -3.45
CA ALA A 17 19.97 10.86 -2.95
C ALA A 17 18.67 10.72 -3.78
N PRO A 18 18.39 9.55 -4.37
CA PRO A 18 17.17 9.32 -5.16
C PRO A 18 15.91 9.26 -4.27
N CYS A 19 16.09 9.20 -2.95
CA CYS A 19 15.03 8.98 -1.97
C CYS A 19 15.15 9.98 -0.82
N LYS A 20 14.02 10.30 -0.19
CA LYS A 20 13.94 10.98 1.11
C LYS A 20 13.54 9.98 2.18
N GLY A 21 13.75 10.34 3.44
CA GLY A 21 13.39 9.43 4.53
C GLY A 21 13.32 10.09 5.88
N GLN A 22 12.66 9.40 6.80
CA GLN A 22 12.65 9.70 8.22
C GLN A 22 13.35 8.56 8.95
N VAL A 23 14.29 8.92 9.82
CA VAL A 23 15.15 7.98 10.53
C VAL A 23 14.91 8.19 12.03
N ASN A 24 14.20 7.26 12.66
CA ASN A 24 13.94 7.24 14.09
C ASN A 24 14.65 6.04 14.74
N PRO A 25 14.87 6.05 16.07
CA PRO A 25 15.36 4.88 16.77
C PRO A 25 14.42 3.67 16.55
N GLY A 26 14.96 2.57 16.04
CA GLY A 26 14.19 1.34 15.78
C GLY A 26 13.28 1.37 14.53
N TYR A 27 13.07 2.53 13.90
CA TYR A 27 12.10 2.68 12.81
C TYR A 27 12.58 3.65 11.74
N ILE A 28 12.65 3.17 10.50
CA ILE A 28 13.13 3.94 9.35
C ILE A 28 12.05 3.91 8.27
N THR A 29 11.75 5.05 7.66
CA THR A 29 10.83 5.13 6.53
C THR A 29 11.50 5.86 5.38
N LEU A 30 11.52 5.23 4.21
CA LEU A 30 12.07 5.75 2.97
C LEU A 30 10.94 5.93 1.95
N TYR A 31 10.98 7.03 1.22
CA TYR A 31 9.97 7.40 0.22
C TYR A 31 10.60 8.32 -0.83
N LEU A 32 10.01 8.40 -2.02
CA LEU A 32 10.54 9.25 -3.10
C LEU A 32 10.36 10.75 -2.80
N PRO A 33 11.12 11.65 -3.45
CA PRO A 33 10.87 13.09 -3.39
C PRO A 33 9.43 13.44 -3.79
N LEU A 34 8.84 14.48 -3.18
CA LEU A 34 7.44 14.86 -3.40
C LEU A 34 7.11 15.11 -4.89
N GLU A 35 8.07 15.60 -5.66
CA GLU A 35 7.95 15.88 -7.10
C GLU A 35 7.80 14.61 -7.95
N GLU A 36 8.31 13.48 -7.46
CA GLU A 36 8.25 12.17 -8.13
C GLU A 36 7.14 11.27 -7.57
N GLN A 37 6.47 11.72 -6.51
CA GLN A 37 5.39 10.98 -5.89
C GLN A 37 4.09 11.09 -6.71
N HIS A 38 3.46 9.94 -6.93
CA HIS A 38 2.09 9.81 -7.38
C HIS A 38 1.23 9.13 -6.31
N TYR A 39 -0.05 8.92 -6.62
CA TYR A 39 -1.01 8.37 -5.67
C TYR A 39 -0.60 6.97 -5.15
N TRP A 40 -0.14 6.09 -6.05
CA TRP A 40 0.37 4.74 -5.74
C TRP A 40 1.84 4.68 -5.30
N SER A 41 2.48 5.81 -4.97
CA SER A 41 3.90 5.78 -4.62
C SER A 41 4.14 4.96 -3.34
N PRO A 42 5.07 4.01 -3.37
CA PRO A 42 5.36 3.13 -2.24
C PRO A 42 6.20 3.86 -1.20
N HIS A 43 6.03 3.43 0.04
CA HIS A 43 6.91 3.75 1.16
C HIS A 43 7.56 2.45 1.61
N LEU A 44 8.87 2.49 1.84
CA LEU A 44 9.62 1.40 2.47
C LEU A 44 9.76 1.72 3.96
N THR A 45 9.08 0.93 4.78
CA THR A 45 9.19 0.99 6.24
C THR A 45 10.08 -0.15 6.72
N ILE A 46 11.09 0.16 7.51
CA ILE A 46 12.03 -0.80 8.10
C ILE A 46 11.93 -0.68 9.61
N MET A 47 11.66 -1.80 10.28
CA MET A 47 11.72 -1.93 11.73
C MET A 47 12.98 -2.69 12.12
N LEU A 48 13.70 -2.17 13.10
CA LEU A 48 14.88 -2.79 13.68
C LEU A 48 14.50 -3.34 15.05
N GLU A 49 14.50 -4.66 15.19
CA GLU A 49 14.23 -5.36 16.44
C GLU A 49 15.53 -5.98 16.96
N GLU A 50 15.78 -5.93 18.27
CA GLU A 50 16.89 -6.66 18.88
C GLU A 50 16.48 -8.13 19.04
N GLU A 51 17.29 -9.05 18.49
CA GLU A 51 17.02 -10.47 18.55
C GLU A 51 18.28 -11.20 19.04
N GLY A 52 18.36 -11.42 20.36
CA GLY A 52 19.50 -12.07 21.01
C GLY A 52 20.81 -11.31 20.79
N GLU A 53 21.79 -11.95 20.16
CA GLU A 53 23.07 -11.33 19.79
C GLU A 53 23.03 -10.56 18.45
N GLY A 54 21.87 -10.54 17.78
CA GLY A 54 21.68 -9.93 16.47
C GLY A 54 20.65 -8.81 16.42
N VAL A 55 20.48 -8.24 15.23
CA VAL A 55 19.42 -7.28 14.92
C VAL A 55 18.58 -7.83 13.78
N LEU A 56 17.28 -8.01 14.03
CA LEU A 56 16.31 -8.40 13.04
C LEU A 56 15.81 -7.16 12.29
N LEU A 57 15.89 -7.20 10.97
CA LEU A 57 15.39 -6.16 10.07
C LEU A 57 14.09 -6.64 9.41
N ARG A 58 12.99 -5.94 9.68
CA ARG A 58 11.69 -6.18 9.03
C ARG A 58 11.37 -5.02 8.09
N GLY A 59 11.48 -5.26 6.79
CA GLY A 59 11.09 -4.30 5.75
C GLY A 59 9.69 -4.58 5.22
N VAL A 60 8.86 -3.54 5.08
CA VAL A 60 7.52 -3.59 4.47
C VAL A 60 7.44 -2.51 3.39
N TYR A 61 7.12 -2.94 2.17
CA TYR A 61 6.74 -2.05 1.07
C TYR A 61 5.24 -1.88 1.08
N GLY A 62 4.76 -0.66 1.32
CA GLY A 62 3.34 -0.35 1.38
C GLY A 62 2.98 0.88 0.55
N PRO A 63 1.79 0.95 -0.05
CA PRO A 63 1.30 2.21 -0.62
C PRO A 63 1.03 3.21 0.50
N ARG A 64 0.82 4.48 0.13
CA ARG A 64 0.39 5.49 1.09
C ARG A 64 -0.90 5.05 1.80
N PRO A 65 -1.07 5.32 3.10
CA PRO A 65 -2.29 4.98 3.84
C PRO A 65 -3.58 5.47 3.17
N ALA A 66 -3.50 6.61 2.47
CA ALA A 66 -4.61 7.19 1.71
C ALA A 66 -5.17 6.26 0.61
N VAL A 67 -4.34 5.42 -0.01
CA VAL A 67 -4.76 4.48 -1.05
C VAL A 67 -5.66 3.40 -0.45
N TRP A 68 -5.22 2.81 0.66
CA TRP A 68 -5.99 1.77 1.34
C TRP A 68 -7.32 2.32 1.90
N THR A 69 -7.30 3.48 2.54
CA THR A 69 -8.53 4.09 3.09
C THR A 69 -9.53 4.45 2.00
N MET A 70 -9.08 4.87 0.82
CA MET A 70 -9.95 5.10 -0.35
C MET A 70 -10.68 3.82 -0.74
N PHE A 71 -9.97 2.70 -0.91
CA PHE A 71 -10.61 1.42 -1.28
C PHE A 71 -11.57 0.92 -0.20
N VAL A 72 -11.19 1.00 1.07
CA VAL A 72 -12.07 0.65 2.19
C VAL A 72 -13.35 1.46 2.16
N PHE A 73 -13.25 2.78 1.92
CA PHE A 73 -14.41 3.65 1.81
C PHE A 73 -15.36 3.24 0.67
N PHE A 74 -14.82 2.99 -0.53
CA PHE A 74 -15.64 2.55 -1.66
C PHE A 74 -16.28 1.18 -1.43
N TYR A 75 -15.54 0.22 -0.87
CA TYR A 75 -16.10 -1.10 -0.55
C TYR A 75 -17.17 -1.01 0.54
N ALA A 76 -16.99 -0.16 1.55
CA ALA A 76 -18.01 0.08 2.57
C ALA A 76 -19.28 0.70 1.97
N LEU A 77 -19.13 1.70 1.10
CA LEU A 77 -20.26 2.34 0.42
C LEU A 77 -21.02 1.35 -0.47
N ILE A 78 -20.31 0.54 -1.25
CA ILE A 78 -20.93 -0.47 -2.11
C ILE A 78 -21.58 -1.57 -1.28
N GLY A 79 -20.90 -2.06 -0.24
CA GLY A 79 -21.44 -3.07 0.67
C GLY A 79 -22.72 -2.60 1.36
N PHE A 80 -22.74 -1.34 1.82
CA PHE A 80 -23.94 -0.72 2.35
C PHE A 80 -25.06 -0.65 1.30
N GLY A 81 -24.74 -0.23 0.07
CA GLY A 81 -25.68 -0.21 -1.05
C GLY A 81 -26.28 -1.60 -1.36
N ILE A 82 -25.46 -2.64 -1.36
CA ILE A 82 -25.89 -4.04 -1.57
C ILE A 82 -26.91 -4.44 -0.50
N VAL A 83 -26.65 -4.13 0.77
CA VAL A 83 -27.57 -4.45 1.88
C VAL A 83 -28.90 -3.73 1.69
N VAL A 84 -28.89 -2.42 1.43
CA VAL A 84 -30.11 -1.62 1.24
C VAL A 84 -30.94 -2.12 0.05
N ILE A 85 -30.30 -2.33 -1.11
CA ILE A 85 -30.96 -2.84 -2.33
C ILE A 85 -31.53 -4.23 -2.09
N SER A 86 -30.80 -5.09 -1.38
CA SER A 86 -31.27 -6.45 -1.06
C SER A 86 -32.49 -6.40 -0.15
N ILE A 87 -32.49 -5.58 0.90
CA ILE A 87 -33.65 -5.43 1.80
C ILE A 87 -34.88 -4.96 1.01
N ILE A 88 -34.75 -3.88 0.23
CA ILE A 88 -35.87 -3.32 -0.53
C ILE A 88 -36.35 -4.31 -1.60
N GLY A 89 -35.43 -4.86 -2.37
CA GLY A 89 -35.75 -5.74 -3.50
C GLY A 89 -36.36 -7.07 -3.07
N LEU A 90 -35.82 -7.70 -2.02
CA LEU A 90 -36.36 -8.94 -1.46
C LEU A 90 -37.70 -8.69 -0.74
N SER A 91 -37.84 -7.58 -0.03
CA SER A 91 -39.12 -7.21 0.60
C SER A 91 -40.21 -7.02 -0.45
N ASN A 92 -39.93 -6.31 -1.55
CA ASN A 92 -40.91 -6.10 -2.62
C ASN A 92 -41.27 -7.40 -3.35
N ARG A 93 -40.29 -8.27 -3.61
CA ARG A 93 -40.53 -9.62 -4.17
C ARG A 93 -41.42 -10.47 -3.25
N SER A 94 -41.18 -10.41 -1.94
CA SER A 94 -41.96 -11.17 -0.95
C SER A 94 -43.43 -10.73 -0.91
N LEU A 95 -43.70 -9.45 -1.15
CA LEU A 95 -45.05 -8.87 -1.23
C LEU A 95 -45.74 -9.10 -2.59
N GLY A 96 -45.14 -9.88 -3.49
CA GLY A 96 -45.66 -10.11 -4.85
C GLY A 96 -45.44 -8.94 -5.82
N GLY A 97 -44.69 -7.92 -5.41
CA GLY A 97 -44.33 -6.76 -6.21
C GLY A 97 -43.12 -6.99 -7.11
N SER A 98 -42.72 -5.93 -7.84
CA SER A 98 -41.61 -6.00 -8.79
C SER A 98 -40.23 -5.98 -8.13
N GLY A 99 -39.42 -7.00 -8.41
CA GLY A 99 -38.04 -7.11 -7.92
C GLY A 99 -36.98 -6.38 -8.77
N THR A 100 -37.36 -5.43 -9.63
CA THR A 100 -36.44 -4.84 -10.62
C THR A 100 -35.19 -4.22 -10.00
N ILE A 101 -35.29 -3.66 -8.79
CA ILE A 101 -34.14 -3.03 -8.10
C ILE A 101 -32.99 -4.02 -7.83
N LEU A 102 -33.27 -5.33 -7.75
CA LEU A 102 -32.24 -6.37 -7.58
C LEU A 102 -31.28 -6.46 -8.77
N TRP A 103 -31.64 -5.95 -9.96
CA TRP A 103 -30.73 -5.85 -11.11
C TRP A 103 -29.55 -4.89 -10.88
N LEU A 104 -29.62 -4.04 -9.86
CA LEU A 104 -28.47 -3.22 -9.45
C LEU A 104 -27.39 -4.04 -8.74
N LEU A 105 -27.71 -5.21 -8.17
CA LEU A 105 -26.73 -6.08 -7.51
C LEU A 105 -25.60 -6.54 -8.45
N PRO A 106 -25.87 -7.13 -9.63
CA PRO A 106 -24.81 -7.49 -10.58
C PRO A 106 -24.02 -6.27 -11.07
N VAL A 107 -24.64 -5.10 -11.19
CA VAL A 107 -23.95 -3.85 -11.53
C VAL A 107 -22.95 -3.48 -10.42
N LEU A 108 -23.36 -3.54 -9.15
CA LEU A 108 -22.48 -3.28 -8.02
C LEU A 108 -21.33 -4.29 -7.92
N VAL A 109 -21.58 -5.57 -8.25
CA VAL A 109 -20.52 -6.58 -8.35
C VAL A 109 -19.49 -6.20 -9.43
N LEU A 110 -19.95 -5.77 -10.61
CA LEU A 110 -19.05 -5.29 -11.67
C LEU A 110 -18.23 -4.07 -11.22
N VAL A 111 -18.83 -3.14 -10.48
CA VAL A 111 -18.12 -1.98 -9.92
C VAL A 111 -17.03 -2.44 -8.94
N VAL A 112 -17.32 -3.38 -8.03
CA VAL A 112 -16.31 -3.94 -7.12
C VAL A 112 -15.18 -4.62 -7.90
N SER A 113 -15.50 -5.40 -8.93
CA SER A 113 -14.49 -6.02 -9.79
C SER A 113 -13.62 -4.99 -10.50
N SER A 114 -14.20 -3.88 -10.95
CA SER A 114 -13.43 -2.78 -11.57
C SER A 114 -12.50 -2.10 -10.57
N LEU A 115 -12.94 -1.87 -9.33
CA LEU A 115 -12.11 -1.31 -8.27
C LEU A 115 -10.93 -2.23 -7.94
N TYR A 116 -11.18 -3.55 -7.90
CA TYR A 116 -10.12 -4.53 -7.73
C TYR A 116 -9.09 -4.46 -8.86
N LEU A 117 -9.53 -4.34 -10.12
CA LEU A 117 -8.62 -4.20 -11.25
C LEU A 117 -7.79 -2.92 -11.16
N VAL A 118 -8.39 -1.79 -10.77
CA VAL A 118 -7.67 -0.53 -10.54
C VAL A 118 -6.64 -0.68 -9.42
N ALA A 119 -6.99 -1.36 -8.32
CA ALA A 119 -6.05 -1.63 -7.23
C ALA A 119 -4.86 -2.50 -7.72
N TYR A 120 -5.16 -3.52 -8.51
CA TYR A 120 -4.17 -4.42 -9.09
C TYR A 120 -3.21 -3.69 -10.04
N LEU A 121 -3.73 -2.90 -10.98
CA LEU A 121 -2.93 -2.09 -11.90
C LEU A 121 -2.13 -1.01 -11.15
N GLY A 122 -2.73 -0.42 -10.11
CA GLY A 122 -2.10 0.54 -9.23
C GLY A 122 -0.82 0.02 -8.55
N LYS A 123 -0.79 -1.28 -8.21
CA LYS A 123 0.42 -1.92 -7.66
C LYS A 123 1.59 -1.86 -8.66
N GLN A 124 1.31 -2.02 -9.95
CA GLN A 124 2.35 -2.01 -10.99
C GLN A 124 2.97 -0.62 -11.17
N LEU A 125 2.19 0.46 -11.02
CA LEU A 125 2.70 1.83 -11.09
C LEU A 125 3.74 2.13 -10.01
N GLY A 126 3.61 1.53 -8.83
CA GLY A 126 4.59 1.69 -7.75
C GLY A 126 5.83 0.81 -7.88
N HIS A 127 5.89 -0.12 -8.84
CA HIS A 127 6.94 -1.15 -8.89
C HIS A 127 8.33 -0.55 -9.11
N ASP A 128 8.49 0.31 -10.11
CA ASP A 128 9.79 0.95 -10.42
C ASP A 128 10.30 1.79 -9.23
N GLN A 129 9.37 2.40 -8.50
CA GLN A 129 9.65 3.16 -7.30
C GLN A 129 10.06 2.26 -6.12
N MET A 130 9.47 1.07 -5.98
CA MET A 130 9.89 0.07 -4.99
C MET A 130 11.31 -0.43 -5.27
N VAL A 131 11.65 -0.68 -6.54
CA VAL A 131 12.99 -1.09 -6.96
C VAL A 131 14.02 -0.01 -6.62
N THR A 132 13.68 1.27 -6.86
CA THR A 132 14.54 2.41 -6.50
C THR A 132 14.80 2.49 -5.00
N LEU A 133 13.77 2.33 -4.17
CA LEU A 133 13.89 2.30 -2.72
C LEU A 133 14.71 1.10 -2.23
N HIS A 134 14.54 -0.05 -2.86
CA HIS A 134 15.27 -1.27 -2.56
C HIS A 134 16.77 -1.09 -2.79
N HIS A 135 17.17 -0.66 -4.00
CA HIS A 135 18.57 -0.44 -4.34
C HIS A 135 19.23 0.62 -3.46
N PHE A 136 18.52 1.72 -3.17
CA PHE A 136 19.04 2.73 -2.25
C PHE A 136 19.34 2.15 -0.86
N PHE A 137 18.45 1.29 -0.33
CA PHE A 137 18.66 0.66 0.96
C PHE A 137 19.85 -0.32 0.95
N GLU A 138 19.99 -1.14 -0.09
CA GLU A 138 21.12 -2.06 -0.25
C GLU A 138 22.45 -1.30 -0.36
N GLU A 139 22.50 -0.22 -1.15
CA GLU A 139 23.69 0.62 -1.29
C GLU A 139 24.06 1.33 0.01
N ALA A 140 23.06 1.81 0.76
CA ALA A 140 23.29 2.53 2.01
C ALA A 140 23.78 1.61 3.14
N THR A 141 23.30 0.37 3.18
CA THR A 141 23.58 -0.57 4.29
C THR A 141 24.64 -1.62 3.93
N GLY A 142 24.94 -1.82 2.66
CA GLY A 142 25.80 -2.90 2.17
C GLY A 142 25.19 -4.30 2.32
N LEU A 143 23.93 -4.40 2.77
CA LEU A 143 23.20 -5.64 2.92
C LEU A 143 22.56 -6.01 1.59
N ARG A 144 22.77 -7.25 1.14
CA ARG A 144 22.04 -7.80 -0.01
C ARG A 144 20.75 -8.42 0.49
N LEU A 145 19.64 -7.88 0.02
CA LEU A 145 18.33 -8.44 0.27
C LEU A 145 18.05 -9.54 -0.77
N PRO A 146 17.20 -10.52 -0.46
CA PRO A 146 16.80 -11.50 -1.47
C PRO A 146 16.04 -10.82 -2.62
N ASP A 147 16.37 -11.15 -3.88
CA ASP A 147 15.73 -10.58 -5.08
C ASP A 147 14.20 -10.82 -5.16
N ARG A 148 13.67 -11.72 -4.32
CA ARG A 148 12.26 -12.11 -4.27
C ARG A 148 11.36 -11.15 -3.49
N VAL A 149 11.91 -10.07 -2.95
CA VAL A 149 11.21 -9.17 -2.02
C VAL A 149 10.34 -8.14 -2.74
N VAL A 150 10.65 -7.81 -4.00
CA VAL A 150 9.84 -6.86 -4.79
C VAL A 150 8.81 -7.65 -5.61
N PRO A 151 7.49 -7.44 -5.39
CA PRO A 151 6.45 -8.30 -5.92
C PRO A 151 5.81 -7.80 -7.22
#